data_AF-A0A1D3EFY0-F1
#
_entry.id   AF-A0A1D3EFY0-F1
#
_cell.length_a   1.000
_cell.length_b   1.000
_cell.length_c   1.000
_cell.angle_alpha   90.00
_cell.angle_beta   90.00
_cell.angle_gamma   90.00
#
_symmetry.space_group_name_H-M   'P 1'
#
loop_
_entity.id
_entity.type
_entity.pdbx_description
1 polymer ?
#
loop_
_entity_poly.entity_id
_entity_poly.type
_entity_poly.pdbx_seq_one_letter_code
_entity_poly.pdbx_strand_id
1 'polypeptide(L)'
;MYEVNRSVFVLIPLEPFWNWLQTLPGNHLDGLTLEDIQADANSYLVRPCETADEVWDEIEARFEDIFAAELADWCEDEREWPALDADIFNEWFDIQLSTVITDLEHEPLAREAFQPINLN
;
A
#
# COMPACT_ATOMS: atom_id res chain seq x y z
N MET A 1 -15.82 -20.94 2.02
CA MET A 1 -14.59 -21.03 1.20
C MET A 1 -14.96 -20.80 -0.25
N TYR A 2 -14.76 -19.58 -0.72
CA TYR A 2 -14.99 -19.15 -2.09
C TYR A 2 -13.68 -18.58 -2.65
N GLU A 3 -13.37 -18.84 -3.91
CA GLU A 3 -12.30 -18.11 -4.57
C GLU A 3 -12.79 -16.68 -4.84
N VAL A 4 -11.99 -15.69 -4.44
CA VAL A 4 -12.27 -14.29 -4.78
C VAL A 4 -11.78 -14.06 -6.20
N ASN A 5 -12.58 -13.42 -7.03
CA ASN A 5 -12.20 -13.04 -8.39
C ASN A 5 -11.21 -11.85 -8.40
N ARG A 6 -10.17 -11.90 -7.58
CA ARG A 6 -9.15 -10.86 -7.37
C ARG A 6 -7.82 -11.53 -6.98
N SER A 7 -6.73 -10.87 -7.34
CA SER A 7 -5.41 -11.11 -6.76
C SER A 7 -5.09 -10.00 -5.76
N VAL A 8 -4.17 -10.26 -4.83
CA VAL A 8 -3.75 -9.29 -3.81
C VAL A 8 -2.25 -9.13 -3.84
N PHE A 9 -1.78 -7.89 -3.78
CA PHE A 9 -0.40 -7.61 -3.41
C PHE A 9 -0.38 -6.80 -2.11
N VAL A 10 0.62 -7.09 -1.29
CA VAL A 10 1.00 -6.30 -0.13
C VAL A 10 2.13 -5.39 -0.57
N LEU A 11 1.98 -4.08 -0.37
CA LEU A 11 2.99 -3.09 -0.73
C LEU A 11 3.94 -2.88 0.44
N ILE A 12 5.13 -3.46 0.37
CA ILE A 12 6.08 -3.49 1.47
C ILE A 12 6.95 -2.24 1.43
N PRO A 13 6.88 -1.34 2.44
CA PRO A 13 7.77 -0.19 2.51
C PRO A 13 9.22 -0.63 2.73
N LEU A 14 10.16 0.02 2.06
CA LEU A 14 11.60 -0.20 2.18
C LEU A 14 12.29 0.93 2.97
N GLU A 15 13.59 0.77 3.21
CA GLU A 15 14.40 1.77 3.92
C GLU A 15 14.28 3.20 3.37
N PRO A 16 14.24 3.45 2.05
CA PRO A 16 14.10 4.81 1.52
C PRO A 16 12.79 5.51 1.94
N PHE A 17 11.67 4.81 1.92
CA PHE A 17 10.38 5.33 2.43
C PHE A 17 10.47 5.63 3.93
N TRP A 18 11.03 4.70 4.72
CA TRP A 18 11.24 4.90 6.15
C TRP A 18 12.14 6.10 6.47
N ASN A 19 13.17 6.32 5.67
CA ASN A 19 14.04 7.47 5.80
C ASN A 19 13.27 8.77 5.52
N TRP A 20 12.41 8.80 4.50
CA TRP A 20 11.54 9.95 4.24
C TRP A 20 10.58 10.21 5.40
N LEU A 21 9.91 9.18 5.94
CA LEU A 21 9.01 9.34 7.10
C LEU A 21 9.70 10.05 8.27
N GLN A 22 10.96 9.71 8.55
CA GLN A 22 11.74 10.32 9.64
C GLN A 22 12.09 11.81 9.39
N THR A 23 11.95 12.30 8.16
CA THR A 23 12.18 13.72 7.81
C THR A 23 10.94 14.59 7.98
N LEU A 24 9.74 13.99 8.09
CA LEU A 24 8.48 14.71 8.14
C LEU A 24 8.35 15.59 9.40
N PRO A 25 7.88 16.84 9.27
CA PRO A 25 7.74 17.76 10.39
C PRO A 25 6.63 17.31 11.35
N GLY A 26 6.94 17.25 12.64
CA GLY A 26 5.96 16.85 13.66
C GLY A 26 5.67 15.34 13.68
N ASN A 27 6.41 14.55 12.90
CA ASN A 27 6.26 13.10 12.93
C ASN A 27 6.89 12.52 14.21
N HIS A 28 6.02 11.92 15.02
CA HIS A 28 6.38 11.16 16.20
C HIS A 28 6.17 9.69 15.85
N LEU A 29 7.13 9.08 15.14
CA LEU A 29 7.21 7.63 14.92
C LEU A 29 7.49 6.90 16.26
N ASP A 30 6.91 7.35 17.37
CA ASP A 30 7.30 7.07 18.75
C ASP A 30 7.33 5.56 19.02
N GLY A 31 8.52 4.98 18.92
CA GLY A 31 8.76 3.56 19.12
C GLY A 31 8.40 2.65 17.95
N LEU A 32 7.95 3.20 16.82
CA LEU A 32 7.80 2.45 15.56
C LEU A 32 9.16 2.16 14.93
N THR A 33 9.24 1.02 14.29
CA THR A 33 10.37 0.59 13.46
C THR A 33 9.90 0.32 12.03
N LEU A 34 10.86 0.22 11.10
CA LEU A 34 10.56 -0.25 9.74
C LEU A 34 9.88 -1.63 9.77
N GLU A 35 10.31 -2.53 10.66
CA GLU A 35 9.72 -3.86 10.80
C GLU A 35 8.25 -3.79 11.22
N ASP A 36 7.88 -2.83 12.08
CA ASP A 36 6.48 -2.64 12.51
C ASP A 36 5.59 -2.22 11.34
N ILE A 37 6.02 -1.25 10.52
CA ILE A 37 5.23 -0.82 9.36
C ILE A 37 5.23 -1.83 8.21
N GLN A 38 6.27 -2.67 8.10
CA GLN A 38 6.28 -3.79 7.15
C GLN A 38 5.34 -4.92 7.59
N ALA A 39 5.19 -5.13 8.90
CA ALA A 39 4.32 -6.18 9.45
C ALA A 39 2.83 -5.87 9.26
N ASP A 40 2.45 -4.59 9.19
CA ASP A 40 1.08 -4.11 8.95
C ASP A 40 0.98 -3.30 7.65
N ALA A 41 1.68 -3.75 6.61
CA ALA A 41 1.73 -3.08 5.33
C ALA A 41 0.39 -3.13 4.58
N ASN A 42 0.10 -2.07 3.83
CA ASN A 42 -1.13 -1.93 3.05
C ASN A 42 -1.26 -3.03 1.98
N SER A 43 -2.49 -3.51 1.79
CA SER A 43 -2.83 -4.59 0.84
C SER A 43 -3.86 -4.13 -0.18
N TYR A 44 -3.61 -4.45 -1.44
CA TYR A 44 -4.40 -3.97 -2.57
C TYR A 44 -4.98 -5.12 -3.37
N LEU A 45 -6.30 -5.06 -3.63
CA LEU A 45 -6.99 -6.01 -4.49
C LEU A 45 -7.01 -5.52 -5.95
N VAL A 46 -6.46 -6.32 -6.85
CA VAL A 46 -6.44 -6.07 -8.30
C VAL A 46 -7.30 -7.09 -9.03
N ARG A 47 -7.47 -6.92 -10.36
CA ARG A 47 -8.09 -7.96 -11.18
C ARG A 47 -7.37 -9.31 -10.98
N PRO A 48 -8.01 -10.45 -11.28
CA PRO A 48 -7.31 -11.72 -11.28
C PRO A 48 -6.10 -11.65 -12.20
N CYS A 49 -4.95 -12.04 -11.66
CA CYS A 49 -3.68 -12.15 -12.35
C CYS A 49 -3.15 -13.57 -12.18
N GLU A 50 -2.55 -14.12 -13.23
CA GLU A 50 -1.96 -15.46 -13.21
C GLU A 50 -0.46 -15.41 -12.90
N THR A 51 0.18 -14.26 -13.09
CA THR A 51 1.64 -14.06 -12.94
C THR A 51 1.96 -12.80 -12.13
N ALA A 52 3.21 -12.69 -11.69
CA ALA A 52 3.72 -11.47 -11.06
C ALA A 52 3.77 -10.29 -12.04
N ASP A 53 4.15 -10.54 -13.30
CA ASP A 53 4.21 -9.52 -14.34
C ASP A 53 2.84 -8.87 -14.57
N GLU A 54 1.76 -9.66 -14.60
CA GLU A 54 0.40 -9.13 -14.74
C GLU A 54 -0.05 -8.26 -13.56
N VAL A 55 0.54 -8.46 -12.37
CA VAL A 55 0.27 -7.61 -11.19
C VAL A 55 1.07 -6.33 -11.30
N TRP A 56 2.32 -6.40 -11.76
CA TRP A 56 3.11 -5.22 -12.05
C TRP A 56 2.43 -4.32 -13.09
N ASP A 57 1.83 -4.88 -14.15
CA ASP A 57 1.03 -4.10 -15.10
C ASP A 57 -0.11 -3.33 -14.42
N GLU A 58 -0.76 -3.92 -13.40
CA GLU A 58 -1.84 -3.27 -12.65
C GLU A 58 -1.33 -2.18 -11.71
N ILE A 59 -0.12 -2.36 -11.15
CA ILE A 59 0.57 -1.37 -10.31
C ILE A 59 1.02 -0.20 -11.17
N GLU A 60 1.75 -0.45 -12.25
CA GLU A 60 2.24 0.60 -13.17
C GLU A 60 1.10 1.46 -13.72
N ALA A 61 -0.04 0.84 -14.03
CA ALA A 61 -1.22 1.57 -14.51
C ALA A 61 -1.84 2.53 -13.47
N ARG A 62 -1.50 2.38 -12.18
CA ARG A 62 -2.11 3.12 -11.05
C ARG A 62 -1.10 3.59 -10.02
N PHE A 63 0.19 3.61 -10.35
CA PHE A 63 1.24 3.80 -9.35
C PHE A 63 1.13 5.17 -8.68
N GLU A 64 0.72 6.21 -9.42
CA GLU A 64 0.52 7.56 -8.85
C GLU A 64 -0.57 7.55 -7.77
N ASP A 65 -1.70 6.87 -8.03
CA ASP A 65 -2.81 6.76 -7.07
C ASP A 65 -2.39 5.96 -5.83
N ILE A 66 -1.69 4.85 -6.03
CA ILE A 66 -1.18 3.99 -4.95
C ILE A 66 -0.15 4.77 -4.12
N PHE A 67 0.82 5.41 -4.77
CA PHE A 67 1.87 6.14 -4.09
C PHE A 67 1.31 7.33 -3.31
N ALA A 68 0.39 8.10 -3.90
CA ALA A 68 -0.29 9.19 -3.21
C ALA A 68 -1.06 8.70 -1.97
N ALA A 69 -1.72 7.55 -2.04
CA ALA A 69 -2.40 6.96 -0.89
C ALA A 69 -1.41 6.62 0.25
N GLU A 70 -0.29 5.95 -0.08
CA GLU A 70 0.74 5.62 0.91
C GLU A 70 1.37 6.88 1.54
N LEU A 71 1.56 7.96 0.79
CA LEU A 71 2.09 9.22 1.33
C LEU A 71 1.07 9.93 2.21
N ALA A 72 -0.21 9.94 1.81
CA ALA A 72 -1.30 10.60 2.51
C ALA A 72 -1.60 9.97 3.88
N ASP A 73 -1.36 8.68 4.05
CA ASP A 73 -1.52 7.98 5.33
C ASP A 73 -0.58 8.54 6.41
N TRP A 74 0.55 9.14 6.02
CA TRP A 74 1.56 9.68 6.96
C TRP A 74 1.66 11.21 6.94
N CYS A 75 1.33 11.85 5.82
CA CYS A 75 1.45 13.29 5.66
C CYS A 75 0.32 13.84 4.79
N GLU A 76 -0.60 14.61 5.39
CA GLU A 76 -1.65 15.30 4.63
C GLU A 76 -1.11 16.48 3.79
N ASP A 77 0.08 17.01 4.11
CA ASP A 77 0.67 18.14 3.39
C ASP A 77 1.45 17.68 2.16
N GLU A 78 0.79 17.69 1.00
CA GLU A 78 1.36 17.30 -0.30
C GLU A 78 2.64 18.08 -0.67
N ARG A 79 2.93 19.22 -0.02
CA ARG A 79 4.17 19.98 -0.26
C ARG A 79 5.41 19.30 0.30
N GLU A 80 5.23 18.39 1.27
CA GLU A 80 6.31 17.59 1.87
C GLU A 80 6.52 16.25 1.14
N TRP A 81 5.68 15.94 0.15
CA TRP A 81 5.75 14.70 -0.60
C TRP A 81 6.91 14.73 -1.61
N PRO A 82 7.52 13.58 -1.92
CA PRO A 82 8.37 13.46 -3.10
C PRO A 82 7.56 13.69 -4.38
N ALA A 83 8.25 13.82 -5.51
CA ALA A 83 7.57 13.71 -6.80
C ALA A 83 6.95 12.30 -6.92
N LEU A 84 5.72 12.23 -7.44
CA LEU A 84 5.07 10.97 -7.79
C LEU A 84 5.71 10.43 -9.08
N ASP A 85 6.89 9.82 -8.92
CA ASP A 85 7.72 9.29 -9.99
C ASP A 85 7.91 7.79 -9.81
N ALA A 86 7.87 7.05 -10.91
CA ALA A 86 7.95 5.58 -10.89
C ALA A 86 9.30 5.07 -10.36
N ASP A 87 10.41 5.78 -10.61
CA ASP A 87 11.72 5.38 -10.10
C ASP A 87 11.77 5.52 -8.58
N ILE A 88 11.18 6.58 -8.03
CA ILE A 88 11.06 6.77 -6.58
C ILE A 88 10.19 5.68 -5.98
N PHE A 89 9.02 5.41 -6.58
CA PHE A 89 8.12 4.35 -6.12
C PHE A 89 8.80 2.98 -6.07
N ASN A 90 9.51 2.60 -7.15
CA ASN A 90 10.22 1.33 -7.24
C ASN A 90 11.43 1.23 -6.29
N GLU A 91 12.05 2.35 -5.91
CA GLU A 91 13.10 2.38 -4.90
C GLU A 91 12.53 2.24 -3.48
N TRP A 92 11.31 2.73 -3.28
CA TRP A 92 10.69 2.88 -1.95
C TRP A 92 9.87 1.68 -1.52
N PHE A 93 9.37 0.88 -2.46
CA PHE A 93 8.48 -0.23 -2.17
C PHE A 93 8.88 -1.51 -2.89
N ASP A 94 8.65 -2.63 -2.22
CA ASP A 94 8.62 -3.98 -2.81
C ASP A 94 7.19 -4.53 -2.73
N ILE A 95 6.91 -5.67 -3.37
CA ILE A 95 5.61 -6.32 -3.28
C ILE A 95 5.71 -7.77 -2.83
N GLN A 96 4.73 -8.18 -2.02
CA GLN A 96 4.44 -9.60 -1.80
C GLN A 96 3.11 -9.93 -2.45
N LEU A 97 3.08 -10.95 -3.30
CA LEU A 97 1.93 -11.30 -4.12
C LEU A 97 1.25 -12.60 -3.66
N SER A 98 -0.08 -12.58 -3.65
CA SER A 98 -0.90 -13.78 -3.77
C SER A 98 -1.86 -13.67 -4.97
N THR A 99 -1.63 -14.48 -6.00
CA THR A 99 -2.48 -14.50 -7.21
C THR A 99 -3.85 -15.12 -6.96
N VAL A 100 -3.96 -16.03 -5.99
CA VAL A 100 -5.20 -16.73 -5.64
C VAL A 100 -5.59 -16.42 -4.20
N ILE A 101 -6.75 -15.79 -4.03
CA ILE A 101 -7.31 -15.45 -2.72
C ILE A 101 -8.50 -16.36 -2.44
N THR A 102 -8.52 -16.91 -1.24
CA THR A 102 -9.63 -17.71 -0.74
C THR A 102 -10.35 -16.97 0.37
N ASP A 103 -11.60 -16.60 0.13
CA ASP A 103 -12.48 -16.04 1.14
C ASP A 103 -13.00 -17.15 2.06
N LEU A 104 -12.68 -17.01 3.34
CA LEU A 104 -13.13 -17.93 4.38
C LEU A 104 -14.52 -17.55 4.91
N GLU A 105 -14.96 -16.32 4.70
CA GLU A 105 -16.26 -15.84 5.12
C GLU A 105 -17.39 -16.34 4.20
N HIS A 106 -18.60 -16.32 4.77
CA HIS A 106 -19.83 -16.66 4.04
C HIS A 106 -20.57 -15.44 3.52
N GLU A 107 -20.36 -14.28 4.15
CA GLU A 107 -20.98 -13.03 3.73
C GLU A 107 -20.30 -12.49 2.46
N PRO A 108 -21.03 -11.89 1.51
CA PRO A 108 -20.42 -11.31 0.32
C PRO A 108 -19.46 -10.17 0.66
N LEU A 109 -18.32 -10.12 -0.04
CA LEU A 109 -17.37 -9.01 0.05
C LEU A 109 -18.06 -7.67 -0.28
N ALA A 110 -18.08 -6.75 0.68
CA ALA A 110 -18.62 -5.40 0.54
C ALA A 110 -17.49 -4.37 0.34
N ARG A 111 -17.81 -3.26 -0.34
CA ARG A 111 -16.93 -2.09 -0.43
C ARG A 111 -17.53 -0.96 0.38
N GLU A 112 -16.74 -0.38 1.28
CA GLU A 112 -17.12 0.81 2.02
C GLU A 112 -16.40 2.04 1.45
N ALA A 113 -16.99 3.21 1.63
CA ALA A 113 -16.29 4.45 1.31
C ALA A 113 -15.18 4.68 2.35
N PHE A 114 -14.02 5.19 1.90
CA PHE A 114 -12.94 5.57 2.81
C PHE A 114 -13.48 6.54 3.88
N GLN A 115 -13.20 6.22 5.13
CA GLN A 115 -13.48 7.11 6.25
C GLN A 115 -12.14 7.45 6.91
N PRO A 116 -11.74 8.73 6.96
CA PRO A 116 -10.52 9.11 7.65
C PRO A 116 -10.63 8.73 9.13
N ILE A 117 -9.55 8.19 9.69
CA ILE A 117 -9.50 7.80 11.10
C ILE A 117 -9.67 9.07 11.94
N ASN A 118 -10.81 9.20 12.62
CA ASN A 118 -11.02 10.26 13.60
C ASN A 118 -10.23 9.91 14.87
N LEU A 119 -9.02 10.46 14.99
CA LEU A 119 -8.26 10.45 16.23
C LEU A 119 -8.90 11.47 17.19
N ASN A 120 -9.91 11.03 17.95
CA ASN A 120 -10.45 11.77 19.10
C ASN A 120 -9.58 11.60 20.33
#